data_AF-A0A932FH51-F1
#
_entry.id   AF-A0A932FH51-F1
#
_cell.length_a   1.000
_cell.length_b   1.000
_cell.length_c   1.000
_cell.angle_alpha   90.00
_cell.angle_beta   90.00
_cell.angle_gamma   90.00
#
_symmetry.space_group_name_H-M   'P 1'
#
loop_
_entity.id
_entity.type
_entity.pdbx_description
1 polymer ?
#
loop_
_entity_poly.entity_id
_entity_poly.type
_entity_poly.pdbx_seq_one_letter_code
_entity_poly.pdbx_strand_id
1 'polypeptide(L)' 'MKDKKEIIYSLNIEDIQIVAAEEIDRELNDEEIERIIGLDLIADRIPWYDAIAAAISELVVENKK' A
#
# COMPACT_ATOMS: atom_id res chain seq x y z
N MET A 1 17.04 17.14 -6.88
CA MET A 1 17.28 15.68 -6.93
C MET A 1 16.27 15.06 -5.97
N LYS A 2 15.44 14.10 -6.40
CA LYS A 2 14.55 13.40 -5.47
C LYS A 2 15.37 12.51 -4.52
N ASP A 3 14.91 12.35 -3.28
CA ASP A 3 15.49 11.39 -2.36
C ASP A 3 15.19 9.97 -2.88
N LYS A 4 16.20 9.10 -2.91
CA LYS A 4 16.03 7.70 -3.31
C LYS A 4 15.19 6.90 -2.31
N LYS A 5 14.90 7.48 -1.14
CA LYS A 5 14.08 6.89 -0.07
C LYS A 5 12.75 7.61 0.16
N GLU A 6 12.35 8.49 -0.76
CA GLU A 6 11.05 9.17 -0.68
C GLU A 6 9.91 8.12 -0.71
N ILE A 7 9.05 8.13 0.30
CA ILE A 7 7.83 7.31 0.33
C ILE A 7 6.82 7.96 -0.62
N ILE A 8 6.43 7.25 -1.67
CA ILE A 8 5.49 7.74 -2.70
C ILE A 8 4.04 7.44 -2.34
N TYR A 9 3.80 6.38 -1.58
CA TYR A 9 2.49 5.96 -1.09
C TYR A 9 2.67 5.19 0.23
N SER A 10 1.75 5.39 1.17
CA SER A 10 1.76 4.70 2.47
C SER A 10 0.35 4.43 2.94
N LEU A 11 0.16 3.29 3.59
CA LEU A 11 -1.00 2.99 4.42
C LEU A 11 -0.62 3.17 5.89
N ASN A 12 -1.59 3.51 6.73
CA ASN A 12 -1.41 3.72 8.16
C ASN A 12 -2.44 2.93 8.98
N ILE A 13 -2.36 3.03 10.31
CA ILE A 13 -3.23 2.27 11.22
C ILE A 13 -4.69 2.75 11.13
N GLU A 14 -4.94 4.04 10.89
CA GLU A 14 -6.30 4.57 10.69
C GLU A 14 -6.94 3.97 9.45
N ASP A 15 -6.20 3.82 8.34
CA ASP A 15 -6.71 3.15 7.13
C ASP A 15 -7.14 1.70 7.45
N ILE A 16 -6.33 0.99 8.25
CA ILE A 16 -6.65 -0.38 8.70
C ILE A 16 -7.92 -0.39 9.55
N GLN A 17 -8.07 0.57 10.47
CA GLN A 17 -9.22 0.64 11.37
C GLN A 17 -10.51 1.03 10.64
N ILE A 18 -10.43 1.93 9.66
CA ILE A 18 -11.58 2.29 8.81
C ILE A 18 -12.08 1.04 8.08
N VAL A 19 -11.18 0.28 7.44
CA VAL A 19 -11.55 -0.96 6.74
C VAL A 19 -12.10 -2.01 7.72
N ALA A 20 -11.54 -2.12 8.92
CA ALA A 20 -12.07 -3.04 9.93
C ALA A 20 -13.49 -2.66 10.37
N ALA A 21 -13.75 -1.37 10.61
CA ALA A 21 -15.08 -0.88 10.95
C ALA A 21 -16.10 -1.14 9.82
N GLU A 22 -15.70 -0.98 8.56
CA GLU A 22 -16.58 -1.20 7.41
C GLU A 22 -16.84 -2.67 7.11
N GLU A 23 -15.82 -3.54 7.23
CA GLU A 23 -15.91 -4.94 6.81
C GLU A 23 -16.34 -5.90 7.93
N ILE A 24 -15.98 -5.60 9.18
CA ILE A 24 -16.25 -6.48 10.33
C ILE A 24 -16.97 -5.79 11.51
N ASP A 25 -17.47 -4.56 11.31
CA ASP A 25 -18.30 -3.80 12.27
C ASP A 25 -17.64 -3.60 13.65
N ARG A 26 -16.30 -3.53 13.69
CA ARG A 26 -15.52 -3.20 14.90
C ARG A 26 -14.10 -2.76 14.57
N GLU A 27 -13.47 -2.09 15.54
CA GLU A 27 -12.03 -1.85 15.52
C GLU A 27 -11.23 -3.12 15.86
N LEU A 28 -10.02 -3.19 15.32
CA LEU A 28 -9.00 -4.16 15.68
C LEU A 28 -8.30 -3.75 16.97
N ASN A 29 -7.89 -4.73 17.77
CA ASN A 29 -7.00 -4.47 18.90
C ASN A 29 -5.52 -4.45 18.45
N ASP A 30 -4.64 -4.00 19.35
CA ASP A 30 -3.21 -3.86 19.07
C ASP A 30 -2.55 -5.18 18.63
N GLU A 31 -2.91 -6.32 19.22
CA GLU A 31 -2.36 -7.63 18.86
C GLU A 31 -2.76 -8.04 17.42
N GLU A 32 -4.00 -7.74 17.02
CA GLU A 32 -4.48 -7.99 15.66
C GLU A 32 -3.74 -7.11 14.64
N ILE A 33 -3.55 -5.82 14.95
CA ILE A 33 -2.82 -4.87 14.10
C ILE A 33 -1.35 -5.30 13.96
N GLU A 34 -0.70 -5.64 15.06
CA GLU A 34 0.68 -6.14 15.07
C GLU A 34 0.84 -7.38 14.21
N ARG A 35 -0.12 -8.31 14.24
CA ARG A 35 -0.10 -9.50 13.38
C ARG A 35 -0.28 -9.17 11.91
N ILE A 36 -1.13 -8.21 11.57
CA ILE A 36 -1.33 -7.78 10.17
C ILE A 36 -0.05 -7.14 9.61
N ILE A 37 0.57 -6.24 10.39
CA ILE A 37 1.78 -5.52 9.98
C ILE A 37 3.00 -6.46 9.98
N GLY A 38 3.19 -7.25 11.04
CA GLY A 38 4.38 -8.09 11.24
C GLY A 38 4.44 -9.34 10.36
N LEU A 39 3.32 -9.75 9.75
CA LEU A 39 3.27 -10.85 8.78
C LEU A 39 3.20 -10.36 7.33
N ASP A 40 3.47 -9.08 7.08
CA ASP A 40 3.46 -8.45 5.75
C ASP A 40 2.17 -8.71 4.95
N LEU A 41 1.04 -8.99 5.64
CA LEU A 41 -0.19 -9.43 4.99
C LEU A 41 -0.73 -8.39 3.99
N ILE A 42 -0.55 -7.11 4.30
CA ILE A 42 -0.94 -6.04 3.40
C ILE A 42 0.04 -5.93 2.23
N ALA A 43 1.35 -5.91 2.51
CA ALA A 43 2.38 -5.73 1.50
C ALA A 43 2.38 -6.84 0.44
N ASP A 44 2.18 -8.10 0.85
CA ASP A 44 2.10 -9.26 -0.05
C ASP A 44 0.87 -9.24 -0.98
N ARG A 45 -0.17 -8.47 -0.61
CA ARG A 45 -1.40 -8.33 -1.38
C ARG A 45 -1.41 -7.09 -2.28
N ILE A 46 -0.45 -6.20 -2.14
CA ILE A 46 -0.30 -5.02 -3.00
C ILE A 46 0.67 -5.38 -4.13
N PRO A 47 0.23 -5.47 -5.40
CA PRO A 47 1.10 -5.72 -6.55
C PRO A 47 1.89 -4.44 -6.90
N TRP A 48 2.70 -3.95 -5.96
CA TRP A 48 3.38 -2.65 -6.04
C TRP A 48 4.34 -2.57 -7.24
N TYR A 49 4.99 -3.69 -7.59
CA TYR A 49 5.90 -3.73 -8.72
C TYR A 49 5.15 -3.48 -10.03
N ASP A 50 4.03 -4.16 -10.23
CA ASP A 50 3.23 -4.03 -11.45
C ASP A 50 2.61 -2.63 -11.55
N ALA A 51 2.16 -2.06 -10.43
CA ALA A 51 1.67 -0.68 -10.38
C ALA A 51 2.74 0.33 -10.81
N ILE A 52 3.98 0.17 -10.32
CA ILE A 52 5.11 1.02 -10.73
C ILE A 52 5.45 0.80 -12.21
N ALA A 53 5.51 -0.46 -12.66
CA ALA A 53 5.82 -0.79 -14.05
C ALA A 53 4.77 -0.21 -15.02
N ALA A 54 3.49 -0.28 -14.65
CA ALA A 54 2.40 0.32 -15.41
C ALA A 54 2.53 1.85 -15.50
N ALA A 55 2.77 2.54 -14.37
CA ALA A 55 2.94 3.99 -14.34
C ALA A 55 4.14 4.46 -15.19
N ILE A 56 5.25 3.71 -15.16
CA ILE A 56 6.40 3.97 -16.04
C ILE A 56 6.01 3.77 -17.50
N SER A 57 5.31 2.67 -17.82
CA SER A 57 4.91 2.39 -19.20
C SER A 57 4.01 3.48 -19.75
N GLU A 58 3.03 3.94 -18.99
CA GLU A 58 2.10 5.00 -19.39
C GLU A 58 2.83 6.31 -19.72
N LEU A 59 3.75 6.76 -18.86
CA LEU A 59 4.43 8.05 -19.04
C LEU A 59 5.63 8.01 -20.00
N VAL A 60 6.33 6.87 -20.10
CA VAL A 60 7.58 6.78 -20.85
C VAL A 60 7.38 6.18 -22.25
N VAL A 61 6.43 5.25 -22.44
CA VAL A 61 6.23 4.58 -23.73
C VAL A 61 5.45 5.45 -24.73
N GLU A 62 4.69 6.45 -24.29
CA GLU A 62 4.06 7.44 -25.20
C GLU A 62 5.09 8.33 -25.94
N ASN A 63 6.32 8.46 -25.43
CA ASN A 63 7.37 9.27 -26.04
C ASN A 63 8.10 8.61 -27.24
N LYS A 64 7.56 7.49 -27.77
CA LYS A 64 8.11 6.79 -28.95
C LYS A 64 7.30 6.96 -30.24
N LYS A 65 6.36 7.92 -30.29
CA LYS A 65 5.68 8.32 -31.54
C LYS A 65 6.30 9.56 -32.15
#